data_AF-A0AAD2DKI2-F1
#
_entry.id   AF-A0AAD2DKI2-F1
#
_cell.length_a   1.000
_cell.length_b   1.000
_cell.length_c   1.000
_cell.angle_alpha   90.00
_cell.angle_beta   90.00
_cell.angle_gamma   90.00
#
_symmetry.space_group_name_H-M   'P 1'
#
loop_
_entity.id
_entity.type
_entity.pdbx_description
1 polymer ?
#
loop_
_entity_poly.entity_id
_entity_poly.type
_entity_poly.pdbx_seq_one_letter_code
_entity_poly.pdbx_strand_id
1 'polypeptide(L)'
;MENLRLRTRVLLLALTNFLISEVYSSATFTIVNKCEYTVWPGILSNAGIAPLPTTGFALQKGESKTMAAPSSWGGRFWGRTHCSEDSAGNFSCVTGDCGSGKLECSGGGASPPATLAEFKIDGDGGKDFYDVSLVDGYNIPMLVVPQGGSGDNCTTTGCVVDMNGACPSELRVTSVGGERVACKSACEAFGKEQFCCSGAYGTPDSCKPSSYSQMFKNACPRAYSYAYDDKSSTFTCTGADYLITFCPSPSASQKSSSGEEDPGSGSEESNTSPLDNSSMVYEGAMELSAAPSTGMDVVKRQAVASAVAITAAMWRLCLCVRCGPALSSHGPCDVQVAYEYGPCDEEMSHLEKHRKRMKRHKIARKLIRITR
;
A
#
# COMPACT_ATOMS: atom_id res chain seq x y z
N MET A 1 -46.71 1.43 31.59
CA MET A 1 -46.29 2.02 30.29
C MET A 1 -44.80 2.34 30.22
N GLU A 2 -44.16 2.80 31.30
CA GLU A 2 -42.72 3.14 31.28
C GLU A 2 -41.79 1.95 31.01
N ASN A 3 -42.06 0.78 31.61
CA ASN A 3 -41.29 -0.45 31.35
C ASN A 3 -41.34 -0.90 29.88
N LEU A 4 -42.45 -0.64 29.18
CA LEU A 4 -42.58 -0.96 27.75
C LEU A 4 -41.73 0.01 26.91
N ARG A 5 -41.77 1.32 27.22
CA ARG A 5 -40.97 2.35 26.55
C ARG A 5 -39.46 2.16 26.75
N LEU A 6 -39.03 1.73 27.94
CA LEU A 6 -37.62 1.43 28.23
C LEU A 6 -37.13 0.21 27.45
N ARG A 7 -37.93 -0.87 27.40
CA ARG A 7 -37.62 -2.06 26.60
C ARG A 7 -37.55 -1.76 25.11
N THR A 8 -38.45 -0.94 24.58
CA THR A 8 -38.42 -0.52 23.16
C THR A 8 -37.18 0.32 22.84
N ARG A 9 -36.74 1.20 23.75
CA ARG A 9 -35.52 2.01 23.56
C ARG A 9 -34.24 1.17 23.61
N VAL A 10 -34.18 0.19 24.52
CA VAL A 10 -33.05 -0.76 24.59
C VAL A 10 -33.01 -1.67 23.35
N LEU A 11 -34.16 -2.15 22.87
CA LEU A 11 -34.24 -2.91 21.62
C LEU A 11 -33.84 -2.06 20.41
N LEU A 12 -34.28 -0.79 20.32
CA LEU A 12 -33.85 0.11 19.23
C LEU A 12 -32.34 0.37 19.27
N LEU A 13 -31.75 0.59 20.45
CA LEU A 13 -30.30 0.79 20.61
C LEU A 13 -29.50 -0.48 20.27
N ALA A 14 -30.03 -1.66 20.60
CA ALA A 14 -29.42 -2.94 20.23
C ALA A 14 -29.54 -3.19 18.71
N LEU A 15 -30.69 -2.90 18.10
CA LEU A 15 -30.91 -2.98 16.65
C LEU A 15 -30.06 -1.98 15.88
N THR A 16 -29.86 -0.76 16.39
CA THR A 16 -28.94 0.21 15.77
C THR A 16 -27.49 -0.25 15.86
N ASN A 17 -27.03 -0.86 16.97
CA ASN A 17 -25.68 -1.42 17.03
C ASN A 17 -25.51 -2.67 16.14
N PHE A 18 -26.57 -3.45 15.92
CA PHE A 18 -26.54 -4.60 14.99
C PHE A 18 -26.50 -4.16 13.51
N LEU A 19 -27.08 -3.00 13.18
CA LEU A 19 -27.09 -2.43 11.83
C LEU A 19 -25.83 -1.62 11.46
N ILE A 20 -24.91 -1.36 12.39
CA ILE A 20 -23.60 -0.72 12.14
C ILE A 20 -22.47 -1.76 12.19
N SER A 21 -22.78 -3.02 11.87
CA SER A 21 -21.72 -3.91 11.36
C SER A 21 -21.42 -3.44 9.94
N GLU A 22 -20.78 -2.27 9.80
CA GLU A 22 -20.01 -2.00 8.58
C GLU A 22 -19.01 -3.15 8.50
N VAL A 23 -19.24 -4.08 7.58
CA VAL A 23 -18.20 -4.99 7.12
C VAL A 23 -17.19 -4.07 6.45
N TYR A 24 -16.27 -3.52 7.25
CA TYR A 24 -15.09 -2.87 6.72
C TYR A 24 -14.38 -3.96 5.93
N SER A 25 -14.43 -3.87 4.59
CA SER A 25 -13.58 -4.71 3.75
C SER A 25 -12.15 -4.43 4.17
N SER A 26 -11.51 -5.37 4.85
CA SER A 26 -10.15 -5.24 5.35
C SER A 26 -9.33 -6.37 4.76
N ALA A 27 -8.19 -6.04 4.16
CA ALA A 27 -7.25 -7.06 3.71
C ALA A 27 -6.22 -7.30 4.80
N THR A 28 -5.94 -8.57 5.08
CA THR A 28 -4.84 -8.97 5.96
C THR A 28 -3.61 -9.29 5.13
N PHE A 29 -2.51 -8.60 5.43
CA PHE A 29 -1.20 -8.90 4.87
C PHE A 29 -0.43 -9.80 5.82
N THR A 30 0.04 -10.94 5.31
CA THR A 30 1.03 -11.79 5.97
C THR A 30 2.35 -11.65 5.25
N ILE A 31 3.36 -11.11 5.92
CA ILE A 31 4.68 -10.80 5.36
C ILE A 31 5.67 -11.83 5.89
N VAL A 32 6.28 -12.62 5.02
CA VAL A 32 7.16 -13.75 5.38
C VAL A 32 8.55 -13.55 4.81
N ASN A 33 9.57 -13.78 5.64
CA ASN A 33 10.96 -13.82 5.19
C ASN A 33 11.41 -15.28 5.02
N LYS A 34 11.60 -15.73 3.78
CA LYS A 34 12.22 -17.03 3.47
C LYS A 34 13.68 -16.90 3.02
N CYS A 35 14.25 -15.70 3.09
CA CYS A 35 15.66 -15.48 2.80
C CYS A 35 16.53 -16.11 3.90
N GLU A 36 17.78 -16.40 3.55
CA GLU A 36 18.80 -16.91 4.49
C GLU A 36 19.36 -15.82 5.42
N TYR A 37 18.83 -14.60 5.36
CA TYR A 37 19.27 -13.42 6.08
C TYR A 37 18.07 -12.60 6.56
N THR A 38 18.30 -11.70 7.52
CA THR A 38 17.29 -10.75 8.00
C THR A 38 16.90 -9.79 6.89
N VAL A 39 15.59 -9.58 6.72
CA VAL A 39 15.02 -8.53 5.87
C VAL A 39 14.39 -7.50 6.79
N TRP A 40 14.45 -6.22 6.42
CA TRP A 40 13.76 -5.17 7.16
C TRP A 40 12.66 -4.59 6.28
N PRO A 41 11.43 -5.13 6.34
CA PRO A 41 10.34 -4.58 5.53
C PRO A 41 10.12 -3.10 5.80
N GLY A 42 9.84 -2.36 4.73
CA GLY A 42 9.34 -0.98 4.78
C GLY A 42 7.92 -0.93 4.23
N ILE A 43 7.12 -0.01 4.77
CA ILE A 43 5.72 0.17 4.41
C ILE A 43 5.46 1.66 4.20
N LEU A 44 4.83 1.99 3.09
CA LEU A 44 4.42 3.35 2.79
C LEU A 44 2.96 3.37 2.33
N SER A 45 2.11 4.05 3.09
CA SER A 45 0.78 4.44 2.63
C SER A 45 0.89 5.56 1.58
N ASN A 46 0.00 5.53 0.59
CA ASN A 46 -0.10 6.56 -0.43
C ASN A 46 -0.46 7.93 0.17
N ALA A 47 -0.16 9.00 -0.56
CA ALA A 47 -0.43 10.36 -0.11
C ALA A 47 -1.91 10.55 0.27
N GLY A 48 -2.16 11.07 1.48
CA GLY A 48 -3.51 11.28 2.01
C GLY A 48 -4.16 10.05 2.63
N ILE A 49 -3.50 8.89 2.61
CA ILE A 49 -3.92 7.67 3.32
C ILE A 49 -3.15 7.57 4.63
N ALA A 50 -3.84 7.22 5.72
CA ALA A 50 -3.20 7.05 7.03
C ALA A 50 -2.14 5.92 6.98
N PRO A 51 -1.00 6.06 7.69
CA PRO A 51 -0.03 4.99 7.82
C PRO A 51 -0.65 3.76 8.51
N LEU A 52 -0.18 2.57 8.16
CA LEU A 52 -0.43 1.37 8.95
C LEU A 52 0.24 1.48 10.33
N PRO A 53 -0.08 0.60 11.31
CA PRO A 53 0.45 0.71 12.68
C PRO A 53 1.99 0.71 12.80
N THR A 54 2.69 0.23 11.77
CA THR A 54 4.14 0.32 11.60
C THR A 54 4.46 0.64 10.15
N THR A 55 5.55 1.36 9.94
CA THR A 55 6.14 1.71 8.64
C THR A 55 7.46 1.00 8.37
N GLY A 56 8.00 0.28 9.34
CA GLY A 56 9.17 -0.56 9.15
C GLY A 56 9.52 -1.41 10.37
N PHE A 57 9.97 -2.64 10.13
CA PHE A 57 10.33 -3.59 11.19
C PHE A 57 11.42 -4.55 10.71
N ALA A 58 12.03 -5.30 11.63
CA ALA A 58 12.96 -6.38 11.32
C ALA A 58 12.20 -7.70 11.21
N LEU A 59 12.58 -8.54 10.25
CA LEU A 59 11.99 -9.86 10.02
C LEU A 59 13.13 -10.87 9.81
N GLN A 60 13.39 -11.72 10.80
CA GLN A 60 14.45 -12.73 10.76
C GLN A 60 14.10 -13.84 9.77
N LYS A 61 15.09 -14.69 9.45
CA LYS A 61 14.89 -15.88 8.62
C LYS A 61 13.75 -16.73 9.19
N GLY A 62 12.77 -17.04 8.34
CA GLY A 62 11.61 -17.87 8.68
C GLY A 62 10.52 -17.15 9.47
N GLU A 63 10.72 -15.89 9.87
CA GLU A 63 9.70 -15.13 10.58
C GLU A 63 8.61 -14.62 9.64
N SER A 64 7.44 -14.41 10.24
CA SER A 64 6.30 -13.77 9.59
C SER A 64 5.69 -12.69 10.47
N LYS A 65 5.16 -11.64 9.86
CA LYS A 65 4.37 -10.62 10.54
C LYS A 65 3.06 -10.38 9.81
N THR A 66 1.97 -10.34 10.56
CA THR A 66 0.63 -10.09 10.03
C THR A 66 0.17 -8.67 10.38
N MET A 67 -0.54 -8.03 9.47
CA MET A 67 -1.18 -6.74 9.70
C MET A 67 -2.42 -6.57 8.84
N ALA A 68 -3.44 -5.92 9.39
CA ALA A 68 -4.64 -5.56 8.65
C ALA A 68 -4.48 -4.16 8.05
N ALA A 69 -4.94 -3.99 6.82
CA ALA A 69 -5.17 -2.70 6.22
C ALA A 69 -6.67 -2.41 6.13
N PRO A 70 -7.10 -1.16 6.40
CA PRO A 70 -8.50 -0.78 6.26
C PRO A 70 -8.93 -0.78 4.79
N SER A 71 -10.25 -0.79 4.55
CA SER A 71 -10.82 -0.52 3.22
C SER A 71 -10.23 0.77 2.65
N SER A 72 -10.11 0.81 1.32
CA SER A 72 -9.58 1.93 0.56
C SER A 72 -8.09 2.20 0.78
N TRP A 73 -7.39 1.43 1.63
CA TRP A 73 -5.95 1.58 1.82
C TRP A 73 -5.22 1.36 0.50
N GLY A 74 -4.33 2.28 0.16
CA GLY A 74 -3.41 2.14 -0.94
C GLY A 74 -2.01 2.44 -0.46
N GLY A 75 -1.04 1.63 -0.90
CA GLY A 75 0.33 1.74 -0.45
C GLY A 75 1.20 0.64 -1.03
N ARG A 76 2.40 0.53 -0.47
CA ARG A 76 3.42 -0.39 -0.95
C ARG A 76 4.28 -0.94 0.16
N PHE A 77 4.79 -2.14 -0.09
CA PHE A 77 5.74 -2.89 0.74
C PHE A 77 7.03 -3.11 -0.04
N TRP A 78 8.16 -3.13 0.66
CA TRP A 78 9.45 -3.53 0.08
C TRP A 78 10.34 -4.15 1.16
N GLY A 79 11.39 -4.86 0.74
CA GLY A 79 12.38 -5.44 1.64
C GLY A 79 13.67 -4.62 1.63
N ARG A 80 14.11 -4.12 2.79
CA ARG A 80 15.46 -3.55 2.93
C ARG A 80 16.45 -4.65 3.28
N THR A 81 17.67 -4.55 2.74
CA THR A 81 18.73 -5.55 2.96
C THR A 81 20.07 -4.88 3.28
N HIS A 82 20.97 -5.65 3.89
CA HIS A 82 22.26 -5.19 4.38
C HIS A 82 22.12 -3.94 5.26
N CYS A 83 21.22 -4.00 6.24
CA CYS A 83 20.98 -2.92 7.17
C CYS A 83 21.88 -3.01 8.40
N SER A 84 22.26 -1.85 8.93
CA SER A 84 23.02 -1.73 10.16
C SER A 84 22.65 -0.45 10.90
N GLU A 85 22.80 -0.48 12.22
CA GLU A 85 22.75 0.70 13.07
C GLU A 85 24.18 1.09 13.47
N ASP A 86 24.56 2.34 13.21
CA ASP A 86 25.88 2.83 13.60
C ASP A 86 25.96 3.16 15.11
N SER A 87 27.15 3.54 15.59
CA SER A 87 27.36 3.89 16.99
C SER A 87 26.57 5.13 17.46
N ALA A 88 26.02 5.92 16.55
CA ALA A 88 25.17 7.08 16.84
C ALA A 88 23.67 6.72 16.85
N GLY A 89 23.33 5.44 16.62
CA GLY A 89 21.95 4.97 16.55
C GLY A 89 21.25 5.33 15.23
N ASN A 90 22.03 5.58 14.16
CA ASN A 90 21.51 5.84 12.83
C ASN A 90 21.40 4.52 12.07
N PHE A 91 20.17 4.14 11.73
CA PHE A 91 19.86 2.93 10.99
C PHE A 91 19.86 3.23 9.48
N SER A 92 20.63 2.45 8.72
CA SER A 92 20.72 2.59 7.27
C SER A 92 20.88 1.23 6.59
N CYS A 93 20.44 1.15 5.33
CA CYS A 93 20.50 -0.07 4.51
C CYS A 93 21.21 0.19 3.18
N VAL A 94 21.87 -0.84 2.62
CA VAL A 94 22.48 -0.71 1.28
C VAL A 94 21.42 -0.68 0.18
N THR A 95 20.33 -1.42 0.33
CA THR A 95 19.25 -1.47 -0.66
C THR A 95 17.90 -1.13 -0.04
N GLY A 96 17.08 -0.35 -0.74
CA GLY A 96 15.72 -0.02 -0.31
C GLY A 96 15.63 0.89 0.92
N ASP A 97 16.73 1.51 1.36
CA ASP A 97 16.74 2.40 2.51
C ASP A 97 15.69 3.52 2.35
N CYS A 98 15.03 3.90 3.44
CA CYS A 98 13.97 4.90 3.41
C CYS A 98 14.38 6.28 3.93
N GLY A 99 15.67 6.48 4.21
CA GLY A 99 16.25 7.77 4.57
C GLY A 99 15.78 8.35 5.90
N SER A 100 15.08 7.58 6.73
CA SER A 100 14.59 8.03 8.04
C SER A 100 15.67 8.02 9.11
N GLY A 101 16.78 7.32 8.87
CA GLY A 101 17.81 7.04 9.88
C GLY A 101 17.33 6.13 11.01
N LYS A 102 16.18 5.47 10.84
CA LYS A 102 15.51 4.63 11.84
C LYS A 102 14.92 3.38 11.21
N LEU A 103 14.60 2.40 12.06
CA LEU A 103 13.92 1.18 11.64
C LEU A 103 12.56 1.49 10.98
N GLU A 104 11.81 2.40 11.57
CA GLU A 104 10.55 2.94 11.02
C GLU A 104 10.84 3.90 9.86
N CYS A 105 10.11 3.78 8.76
CA CYS A 105 10.30 4.62 7.58
C CYS A 105 9.59 5.98 7.68
N SER A 106 8.60 6.14 8.56
CA SER A 106 7.99 7.43 8.90
C SER A 106 7.50 8.24 7.69
N GLY A 107 6.96 7.54 6.68
CA GLY A 107 6.48 8.14 5.42
C GLY A 107 7.55 8.29 4.33
N GLY A 108 8.81 7.91 4.61
CA GLY A 108 9.85 7.73 3.60
C GLY A 108 9.56 6.53 2.69
N GLY A 109 9.75 6.70 1.39
CA GLY A 109 9.71 5.60 0.43
C GLY A 109 11.08 4.93 0.29
N ALA A 110 11.10 3.75 -0.31
CA ALA A 110 12.35 3.09 -0.67
C ALA A 110 13.20 3.97 -1.59
N SER A 111 14.48 4.11 -1.29
CA SER A 111 15.48 4.56 -2.25
C SER A 111 15.71 3.43 -3.26
N PRO A 112 15.46 3.66 -4.57
CA PRO A 112 15.77 2.69 -5.60
C PRO A 112 17.26 2.31 -5.62
N PRO A 113 17.62 1.08 -6.04
CA PRO A 113 16.72 0.03 -6.50
C PRO A 113 15.97 -0.73 -5.39
N ALA A 114 14.68 -1.00 -5.61
CA ALA A 114 13.86 -1.81 -4.71
C ALA A 114 12.73 -2.53 -5.45
N THR A 115 12.60 -3.84 -5.22
CA THR A 115 11.41 -4.60 -5.62
C THR A 115 10.23 -4.17 -4.74
N LEU A 116 9.11 -3.77 -5.36
CA LEU A 116 7.93 -3.29 -4.64
C LEU A 116 6.77 -4.28 -4.77
N ALA A 117 5.98 -4.43 -3.71
CA ALA A 117 4.61 -4.95 -3.80
C ALA A 117 3.63 -3.80 -3.56
N GLU A 118 2.78 -3.52 -4.53
CA GLU A 118 1.89 -2.36 -4.55
C GLU A 118 0.44 -2.83 -4.43
N PHE A 119 -0.37 -2.06 -3.69
CA PHE A 119 -1.76 -2.42 -3.41
C PHE A 119 -2.66 -1.19 -3.43
N LYS A 120 -3.89 -1.41 -3.89
CA LYS A 120 -5.05 -0.55 -3.67
C LYS A 120 -6.23 -1.45 -3.27
N ILE A 121 -6.52 -1.50 -1.98
CA ILE A 121 -7.61 -2.28 -1.40
C ILE A 121 -8.94 -1.57 -1.60
N ASP A 122 -10.00 -2.32 -1.92
CA ASP A 122 -11.35 -1.82 -2.13
C ASP A 122 -11.37 -0.59 -3.07
N GLY A 123 -10.74 -0.78 -4.23
CA GLY A 123 -10.64 0.20 -5.30
C GLY A 123 -11.88 0.22 -6.20
N ASP A 124 -11.65 0.44 -7.50
CA ASP A 124 -12.74 0.50 -8.47
C ASP A 124 -13.55 -0.81 -8.51
N GLY A 125 -14.87 -0.68 -8.50
CA GLY A 125 -15.80 -1.83 -8.44
C GLY A 125 -15.69 -2.69 -7.18
N GLY A 126 -15.10 -2.19 -6.09
CA GLY A 126 -14.88 -2.96 -4.86
C GLY A 126 -13.80 -4.04 -5.01
N LYS A 127 -12.93 -3.90 -6.02
CA LYS A 127 -11.81 -4.80 -6.28
C LYS A 127 -10.55 -4.26 -5.63
N ASP A 128 -9.75 -5.15 -5.12
CA ASP A 128 -8.35 -4.86 -4.82
C ASP A 128 -7.55 -4.90 -6.12
N PHE A 129 -6.61 -3.97 -6.24
CA PHE A 129 -5.60 -3.96 -7.29
C PHE A 129 -4.24 -4.19 -6.65
N TYR A 130 -3.45 -5.08 -7.21
CA TYR A 130 -2.14 -5.39 -6.67
C TYR A 130 -1.17 -5.87 -7.74
N ASP A 131 0.11 -5.70 -7.45
CA ASP A 131 1.20 -6.10 -8.33
C ASP A 131 2.53 -6.21 -7.57
N VAL A 132 3.49 -6.88 -8.19
CA VAL A 132 4.91 -6.70 -7.89
C VAL A 132 5.54 -5.89 -9.01
N SER A 133 6.34 -4.89 -8.64
CA SER A 133 6.88 -3.89 -9.55
C SER A 133 8.39 -3.80 -9.47
N LEU A 134 9.02 -3.79 -10.65
CA LEU A 134 10.45 -3.61 -10.90
C LEU A 134 10.74 -2.27 -11.59
N VAL A 135 9.76 -1.37 -11.63
CA VAL A 135 9.90 -0.01 -12.19
C VAL A 135 11.00 0.76 -11.47
N ASP A 136 11.06 0.59 -10.15
CA ASP A 136 12.11 1.14 -9.28
C ASP A 136 13.31 0.19 -9.16
N GLY A 137 13.46 -0.79 -10.05
CA GLY A 137 14.53 -1.78 -10.04
C GLY A 137 14.25 -3.00 -9.17
N TYR A 138 15.29 -3.78 -8.91
CA TYR A 138 15.24 -5.04 -8.18
C TYR A 138 16.32 -5.06 -7.10
N ASN A 139 16.00 -5.60 -5.93
CA ASN A 139 17.02 -5.93 -4.91
C ASN A 139 16.84 -7.32 -4.31
N ILE A 140 15.59 -7.73 -4.07
CA ILE A 140 15.24 -9.00 -3.43
C ILE A 140 14.10 -9.69 -4.18
N PRO A 141 14.11 -11.03 -4.32
CA PRO A 141 12.98 -11.73 -4.93
C PRO A 141 11.75 -11.63 -4.04
N MET A 142 10.59 -11.44 -4.67
CA MET A 142 9.33 -11.19 -3.99
C MET A 142 8.17 -11.90 -4.71
N LEU A 143 7.24 -12.45 -3.92
CA LEU A 143 6.00 -13.04 -4.39
C LEU A 143 4.82 -12.52 -3.57
N VAL A 144 3.74 -12.16 -4.24
CA VAL A 144 2.45 -11.85 -3.65
C VAL A 144 1.45 -12.92 -4.10
N VAL A 145 0.85 -13.60 -3.13
CA VAL A 145 -0.17 -14.63 -3.38
C VAL A 145 -1.46 -14.22 -2.67
N PRO A 146 -2.57 -13.94 -3.39
CA PRO A 146 -3.86 -13.75 -2.75
C PRO A 146 -4.27 -15.04 -2.02
N GLN A 147 -4.85 -14.90 -0.84
CA GLN A 147 -5.35 -15.97 0.00
C GLN A 147 -6.87 -15.88 0.02
N GLY A 148 -7.53 -16.87 -0.59
CA GLY A 148 -8.96 -16.79 -0.88
C GLY A 148 -9.26 -15.73 -1.93
N GLY A 149 -10.43 -15.09 -1.80
CA GLY A 149 -10.96 -14.13 -2.75
C GLY A 149 -11.39 -14.74 -4.09
N SER A 150 -11.86 -13.88 -4.98
CA SER A 150 -12.36 -14.25 -6.31
C SER A 150 -12.07 -13.18 -7.35
N GLY A 151 -12.12 -13.56 -8.63
CA GLY A 151 -11.89 -12.69 -9.77
C GLY A 151 -11.01 -13.35 -10.84
N ASP A 152 -11.19 -12.97 -12.09
CA ASP A 152 -10.54 -13.62 -13.24
C ASP A 152 -9.01 -13.52 -13.20
N ASN A 153 -8.46 -12.47 -12.58
CA ASN A 153 -7.02 -12.28 -12.41
C ASN A 153 -6.60 -12.27 -10.92
N CYS A 154 -7.36 -12.97 -10.08
CA CYS A 154 -7.01 -13.16 -8.66
C CYS A 154 -5.97 -14.27 -8.53
N THR A 155 -4.71 -13.95 -8.85
CA THR A 155 -3.63 -14.92 -8.95
C THR A 155 -2.30 -14.30 -8.53
N THR A 156 -1.25 -15.12 -8.47
CA THR A 156 0.07 -14.73 -7.94
C THR A 156 0.77 -13.66 -8.80
N THR A 157 1.49 -12.74 -8.20
CA THR A 157 2.38 -11.78 -8.91
C THR A 157 3.73 -11.75 -8.22
N GLY A 158 4.81 -11.54 -8.98
CA GLY A 158 6.14 -11.60 -8.38
C GLY A 158 7.29 -11.73 -9.35
N CYS A 159 8.48 -11.64 -8.76
CA CYS A 159 9.76 -11.87 -9.38
C CYS A 159 10.57 -12.81 -8.48
N VAL A 160 10.58 -14.11 -8.82
CA VAL A 160 11.20 -15.16 -8.00
C VAL A 160 12.63 -15.50 -8.44
N VAL A 161 13.05 -14.98 -9.60
CA VAL A 161 14.40 -15.15 -10.13
C VAL A 161 15.34 -14.16 -9.44
N ASP A 162 16.58 -14.58 -9.20
CA ASP A 162 17.65 -13.67 -8.75
C ASP A 162 18.16 -12.82 -9.92
N MET A 163 17.72 -11.56 -9.97
CA MET A 163 18.15 -10.61 -10.99
C MET A 163 19.53 -9.99 -10.68
N ASN A 164 20.03 -10.08 -9.45
CA ASN A 164 21.31 -9.47 -9.08
C ASN A 164 22.47 -10.16 -9.82
N GLY A 165 22.38 -11.48 -10.02
CA GLY A 165 23.33 -12.25 -10.81
C GLY A 165 23.34 -11.88 -12.30
N ALA A 166 22.15 -11.72 -12.89
CA ALA A 166 21.95 -11.42 -14.31
C ALA A 166 22.03 -9.92 -14.65
N CYS A 167 22.17 -9.05 -13.66
CA CYS A 167 22.14 -7.60 -13.84
C CYS A 167 23.30 -7.10 -14.74
N PRO A 168 23.00 -6.37 -15.83
CA PRO A 168 24.01 -5.71 -16.66
C PRO A 168 24.90 -4.79 -15.83
N SER A 169 26.16 -4.65 -16.25
CA SER A 169 27.18 -3.87 -15.53
C SER A 169 26.75 -2.44 -15.22
N GLU A 170 26.08 -1.80 -16.17
CA GLU A 170 25.64 -0.41 -16.15
C GLU A 170 24.41 -0.19 -15.24
N LEU A 171 23.72 -1.26 -14.84
CA LEU A 171 22.58 -1.21 -13.91
C LEU A 171 22.93 -1.75 -12.51
N ARG A 172 24.12 -2.33 -12.35
CA ARG A 172 24.48 -3.09 -11.15
C ARG A 172 24.78 -2.18 -9.96
N VAL A 173 24.30 -2.59 -8.78
CA VAL A 173 24.73 -2.03 -7.49
C VAL A 173 25.55 -3.08 -6.75
N THR A 174 26.70 -2.67 -6.24
CA THR A 174 27.61 -3.53 -5.47
C THR A 174 27.70 -3.08 -4.02
N SER A 175 27.73 -4.03 -3.08
CA SER A 175 28.06 -3.76 -1.68
C SER A 175 29.53 -3.36 -1.52
N VAL A 176 29.90 -2.91 -0.32
CA VAL A 176 31.31 -2.64 0.04
C VAL A 176 32.20 -3.89 -0.13
N GLY A 177 31.63 -5.09 0.06
CA GLY A 177 32.31 -6.37 -0.16
C GLY A 177 32.40 -6.82 -1.62
N GLY A 178 31.90 -6.02 -2.57
CA GLY A 178 31.91 -6.34 -4.00
C GLY A 178 30.79 -7.29 -4.47
N GLU A 179 29.89 -7.68 -3.57
CA GLU A 179 28.72 -8.51 -3.89
C GLU A 179 27.71 -7.70 -4.70
N ARG A 180 27.03 -8.35 -5.64
CA ARG A 180 25.95 -7.72 -6.42
C ARG A 180 24.68 -7.79 -5.58
N VAL A 181 24.20 -6.63 -5.13
CA VAL A 181 23.11 -6.57 -4.13
C VAL A 181 21.81 -6.02 -4.69
N ALA A 182 21.86 -5.34 -5.82
CA ALA A 182 20.68 -4.84 -6.49
C ALA A 182 20.93 -4.55 -7.98
N CYS A 183 19.84 -4.39 -8.73
CA CYS A 183 19.81 -4.02 -10.12
C CYS A 183 18.90 -2.81 -10.33
N LYS A 184 19.47 -1.70 -10.79
CA LYS A 184 18.72 -0.48 -11.15
C LYS A 184 17.79 -0.74 -12.32
N SER A 185 16.66 -0.05 -12.35
CA SER A 185 15.93 0.13 -13.61
C SER A 185 16.67 1.11 -14.52
N ALA A 186 16.31 1.14 -15.80
CA ALA A 186 16.89 2.10 -16.74
C ALA A 186 16.54 3.56 -16.39
N CYS A 187 15.38 3.80 -15.79
CA CYS A 187 15.03 5.13 -15.32
C CYS A 187 16.00 5.59 -14.22
N GLU A 188 16.21 4.74 -13.21
CA GLU A 188 17.12 5.04 -12.10
C GLU A 188 18.58 5.18 -12.56
N ALA A 189 19.02 4.37 -13.53
CA ALA A 189 20.40 4.42 -14.00
C ALA A 189 20.70 5.62 -14.91
N PHE A 190 19.75 6.03 -15.75
CA PHE A 190 20.02 6.99 -16.83
C PHE A 190 19.21 8.28 -16.78
N GLY A 191 18.12 8.32 -16.02
CA GLY A 191 17.26 9.52 -15.86
C GLY A 191 16.62 10.04 -17.16
N LYS A 192 16.60 9.24 -18.23
CA LYS A 192 16.08 9.66 -19.53
C LYS A 192 14.55 9.55 -19.57
N GLU A 193 13.89 10.53 -20.17
CA GLU A 193 12.43 10.59 -20.28
C GLU A 193 11.82 9.30 -20.84
N GLN A 194 12.46 8.70 -21.86
CA GLN A 194 12.00 7.44 -22.47
C GLN A 194 12.03 6.22 -21.53
N PHE A 195 12.88 6.23 -20.51
CA PHE A 195 12.97 5.15 -19.52
C PHE A 195 12.10 5.43 -18.30
N CYS A 196 11.91 6.72 -17.97
CA CYS A 196 11.11 7.16 -16.85
C CYS A 196 9.64 7.44 -17.22
N CYS A 197 9.27 7.26 -18.49
CA CYS A 197 7.94 7.58 -19.02
C CYS A 197 7.44 8.96 -18.58
N SER A 198 8.27 9.97 -18.82
CA SER A 198 7.99 11.36 -18.46
C SER A 198 8.11 12.28 -19.68
N GLY A 199 7.71 13.55 -19.53
CA GLY A 199 7.81 14.52 -20.62
C GLY A 199 7.07 14.07 -21.89
N ALA A 200 7.79 13.98 -23.01
CA ALA A 200 7.22 13.51 -24.28
C ALA A 200 6.79 12.04 -24.26
N TYR A 201 7.33 11.26 -23.32
CA TYR A 201 7.05 9.84 -23.09
C TYR A 201 6.04 9.62 -21.96
N GLY A 202 5.26 10.64 -21.60
CA GLY A 202 4.30 10.59 -20.48
C GLY A 202 2.98 9.88 -20.78
N THR A 203 2.89 9.08 -21.85
CA THR A 203 1.69 8.29 -22.17
C THR A 203 2.07 6.86 -22.56
N PRO A 204 1.16 5.88 -22.43
CA PRO A 204 1.39 4.51 -22.89
C PRO A 204 1.70 4.42 -24.40
N ASP A 205 1.17 5.37 -25.18
CA ASP A 205 1.41 5.43 -26.63
C ASP A 205 2.81 5.89 -26.99
N SER A 206 3.41 6.78 -26.19
CA SER A 206 4.76 7.30 -26.45
C SER A 206 5.86 6.55 -25.70
N CYS A 207 5.62 6.04 -24.48
CA CYS A 207 6.62 5.26 -23.74
C CYS A 207 6.55 3.77 -24.11
N LYS A 208 7.53 3.30 -24.88
CA LYS A 208 7.61 1.90 -25.30
C LYS A 208 8.59 1.10 -24.42
N PRO A 209 8.40 -0.23 -24.31
CA PRO A 209 9.38 -1.09 -23.65
C PRO A 209 10.78 -0.89 -24.23
N SER A 210 11.78 -0.82 -23.36
CA SER A 210 13.20 -0.78 -23.72
C SER A 210 13.82 -2.18 -23.62
N SER A 211 15.04 -2.35 -24.12
CA SER A 211 15.81 -3.58 -23.91
C SER A 211 16.00 -3.90 -22.41
N TYR A 212 16.13 -2.88 -21.57
CA TYR A 212 16.28 -3.05 -20.12
C TYR A 212 14.98 -3.48 -19.44
N SER A 213 13.83 -2.88 -19.78
CA SER A 213 12.55 -3.32 -19.22
C SER A 213 12.19 -4.72 -19.73
N GLN A 214 12.49 -5.03 -21.00
CA GLN A 214 12.27 -6.37 -21.53
C GLN A 214 13.12 -7.44 -20.82
N MET A 215 14.33 -7.09 -20.36
CA MET A 215 15.16 -7.98 -19.54
C MET A 215 14.48 -8.33 -18.21
N PHE A 216 13.95 -7.33 -17.48
CA PHE A 216 13.14 -7.58 -16.30
C PHE A 216 11.89 -8.40 -16.62
N LYS A 217 11.19 -8.08 -17.71
CA LYS A 217 9.95 -8.76 -18.10
C LYS A 217 10.16 -10.23 -18.46
N ASN A 218 11.24 -10.53 -19.19
CA ASN A 218 11.56 -11.88 -19.59
C ASN A 218 11.90 -12.77 -18.39
N ALA A 219 12.60 -12.21 -17.39
CA ALA A 219 12.91 -12.94 -16.17
C ALA A 219 11.70 -13.05 -15.22
N CYS A 220 10.86 -12.02 -15.17
CA CYS A 220 9.73 -11.90 -14.27
C CYS A 220 8.45 -11.49 -15.02
N PRO A 221 7.81 -12.42 -15.76
CA PRO A 221 6.68 -12.11 -16.65
C PRO A 221 5.45 -11.57 -15.94
N ARG A 222 5.31 -11.89 -14.64
CA ARG A 222 4.16 -11.54 -13.79
C ARG A 222 4.43 -10.32 -12.91
N ALA A 223 5.46 -9.54 -13.20
CA ALA A 223 5.80 -8.29 -12.52
C ALA A 223 5.80 -7.12 -13.53
N TYR A 224 5.54 -5.91 -13.04
CA TYR A 224 5.74 -4.68 -13.83
C TYR A 224 7.22 -4.50 -14.13
N SER A 225 7.55 -4.32 -15.41
CA SER A 225 8.92 -4.07 -15.85
C SER A 225 9.22 -2.60 -16.20
N TYR A 226 8.18 -1.79 -16.42
CA TYR A 226 8.23 -0.35 -16.65
C TYR A 226 6.84 0.26 -16.38
N ALA A 227 6.73 1.60 -16.39
CA ALA A 227 5.57 2.32 -15.88
C ALA A 227 4.22 2.05 -16.59
N TYR A 228 4.21 1.52 -17.81
CA TYR A 228 2.96 1.22 -18.55
C TYR A 228 2.82 -0.26 -18.94
N ASP A 229 3.41 -1.17 -18.14
CA ASP A 229 3.32 -2.62 -18.34
C ASP A 229 2.00 -3.23 -17.81
N ASP A 230 0.86 -2.58 -18.07
CA ASP A 230 -0.40 -2.92 -17.40
C ASP A 230 -0.98 -4.27 -17.84
N LYS A 231 -0.92 -4.56 -19.14
CA LYS A 231 -1.64 -5.70 -19.76
C LYS A 231 -1.36 -7.06 -19.14
N SER A 232 -0.19 -7.24 -18.53
CA SER A 232 0.24 -8.52 -17.96
C SER A 232 0.67 -8.43 -16.49
N SER A 233 0.54 -7.25 -15.88
CA SER A 233 1.14 -6.96 -14.57
C SER A 233 0.16 -6.38 -13.55
N THR A 234 -1.02 -5.93 -13.95
CA THR A 234 -2.08 -5.54 -12.99
C THR A 234 -2.93 -6.75 -12.62
N PHE A 235 -2.98 -7.08 -11.34
CA PHE A 235 -3.83 -8.16 -10.82
C PHE A 235 -4.98 -7.58 -10.02
N THR A 236 -6.13 -8.27 -10.05
CA THR A 236 -7.31 -7.85 -9.31
C THR A 236 -7.93 -9.00 -8.55
N CYS A 237 -8.44 -8.72 -7.36
CA CYS A 237 -9.16 -9.70 -6.56
C CYS A 237 -10.26 -9.03 -5.73
N THR A 238 -11.28 -9.77 -5.36
CA THR A 238 -12.33 -9.32 -4.42
C THR A 238 -12.33 -10.22 -3.20
N GLY A 239 -12.22 -9.61 -2.01
CA GLY A 239 -12.33 -10.30 -0.72
C GLY A 239 -11.18 -11.25 -0.42
N ALA A 240 -9.94 -10.87 -0.78
CA ALA A 240 -8.74 -11.64 -0.50
C ALA A 240 -7.93 -11.04 0.66
N ASP A 241 -7.24 -11.94 1.37
CA ASP A 241 -6.04 -11.60 2.13
C ASP A 241 -4.80 -11.79 1.24
N TYR A 242 -3.62 -11.35 1.68
CA TYR A 242 -2.41 -11.41 0.85
C TYR A 242 -1.20 -11.93 1.60
N LEU A 243 -0.51 -12.90 0.99
CA LEU A 243 0.78 -13.41 1.45
C LEU A 243 1.90 -12.76 0.63
N ILE A 244 2.72 -11.94 1.28
CA ILE A 244 3.93 -11.34 0.71
C ILE A 244 5.13 -12.14 1.19
N THR A 245 5.88 -12.76 0.28
CA THR A 245 7.04 -13.60 0.60
C THR A 245 8.31 -13.01 0.00
N PHE A 246 9.31 -12.74 0.85
CA PHE A 246 10.68 -12.47 0.41
C PHE A 246 11.45 -13.77 0.22
N CYS A 247 12.26 -13.83 -0.84
CA CYS A 247 12.98 -15.04 -1.29
C CYS A 247 12.07 -16.29 -1.34
N PRO A 248 10.94 -16.23 -2.06
CA PRO A 248 10.11 -17.41 -2.30
C PRO A 248 10.98 -18.52 -2.90
N SER A 249 10.81 -19.75 -2.44
CA SER A 249 11.37 -20.89 -3.17
C SER A 249 10.80 -20.86 -4.59
N PRO A 250 11.61 -21.12 -5.63
CA PRO A 250 11.08 -21.38 -6.96
C PRO A 250 10.29 -22.68 -6.90
N SER A 251 9.02 -22.59 -6.51
CA SER A 251 8.13 -23.74 -6.51
C SER A 251 7.98 -24.17 -7.96
N ALA A 252 8.42 -25.38 -8.29
CA ALA A 252 7.85 -26.14 -9.39
C ALA A 252 6.33 -25.98 -9.28
N SER A 253 5.69 -25.57 -10.38
CA SER A 253 4.26 -25.31 -10.51
C SER A 253 3.45 -26.10 -9.47
N GLN A 254 2.78 -25.40 -8.56
CA GLN A 254 1.75 -26.05 -7.74
C GLN A 254 0.62 -26.46 -8.67
N LYS A 255 0.81 -27.61 -9.32
CA LYS A 255 -0.24 -28.40 -9.92
C LYS A 255 -1.09 -28.85 -8.74
N SER A 256 -2.32 -28.38 -8.68
CA SER A 256 -3.35 -28.87 -7.78
C SER A 256 -3.33 -30.41 -7.78
N SER A 257 -2.83 -31.01 -6.70
CA SER A 257 -2.88 -32.46 -6.52
C SER A 257 -4.27 -32.83 -6.01
N SER A 258 -5.18 -33.17 -6.91
CA SER A 258 -6.18 -34.19 -6.61
C SER A 258 -5.49 -35.53 -6.79
N GLY A 259 -5.12 -36.15 -5.67
CA GLY A 259 -4.61 -37.51 -5.67
C GLY A 259 -5.73 -38.50 -6.00
N GLU A 260 -5.44 -39.41 -6.91
CA GLU A 260 -5.96 -40.78 -6.88
C GLU A 260 -4.76 -41.69 -7.13
N GLU A 261 -4.46 -42.51 -6.13
CA GLU A 261 -3.47 -43.59 -6.18
C GLU A 261 -4.09 -44.78 -6.91
N ASP A 262 -3.41 -45.32 -7.92
CA ASP A 262 -3.46 -46.76 -8.23
C ASP A 262 -2.13 -47.16 -8.94
N PRO A 263 -1.48 -48.30 -8.63
CA PRO A 263 -0.13 -48.59 -9.10
C PRO A 263 -0.10 -49.49 -10.34
N GLY A 264 0.78 -49.18 -11.29
CA GLY A 264 0.98 -50.03 -12.48
C GLY A 264 2.26 -49.75 -13.26
N SER A 265 3.33 -50.48 -12.90
CA SER A 265 4.43 -51.03 -13.72
C SER A 265 4.70 -50.48 -15.15
N GLY A 266 5.97 -50.11 -15.42
CA GLY A 266 6.69 -50.56 -16.65
C GLY A 266 7.46 -49.52 -17.48
N SER A 267 8.79 -49.68 -17.50
CA SER A 267 9.77 -49.50 -18.61
C SER A 267 10.00 -48.16 -19.35
N GLU A 268 11.27 -47.74 -19.28
CA GLU A 268 12.22 -47.33 -20.35
C GLU A 268 12.05 -46.03 -21.19
N GLU A 269 13.19 -45.32 -21.23
CA GLU A 269 13.75 -44.32 -22.17
C GLU A 269 12.90 -43.72 -23.32
N SER A 270 12.93 -42.39 -23.45
CA SER A 270 13.59 -41.73 -24.61
C SER A 270 13.48 -40.20 -24.58
N ASN A 271 14.59 -39.55 -24.97
CA ASN A 271 14.68 -38.14 -25.33
C ASN A 271 13.71 -37.79 -26.48
N THR A 272 13.08 -36.62 -26.43
CA THR A 272 13.02 -35.65 -27.56
C THR A 272 12.26 -34.39 -27.15
N SER A 273 12.94 -33.25 -27.22
CA SER A 273 12.30 -31.93 -27.35
C SER A 273 11.73 -31.80 -28.77
N PRO A 274 10.68 -30.98 -28.95
CA PRO A 274 10.88 -29.87 -29.86
C PRO A 274 10.32 -28.54 -29.35
N LEU A 275 11.04 -27.50 -29.74
CA LEU A 275 10.64 -26.10 -29.78
C LEU A 275 9.26 -25.95 -30.42
N ASP A 276 8.38 -25.16 -29.80
CA ASP A 276 7.35 -24.44 -30.55
C ASP A 276 7.41 -22.94 -30.20
N ASN A 277 7.73 -22.19 -31.24
CA ASN A 277 7.77 -20.76 -31.34
C ASN A 277 6.42 -20.32 -31.89
N SER A 278 5.49 -19.95 -31.01
CA SER A 278 4.24 -19.32 -31.43
C SER A 278 4.19 -17.86 -31.00
N SER A 279 4.70 -17.03 -31.93
CA SER A 279 4.33 -15.64 -32.14
C SER A 279 2.82 -15.50 -32.19
N MET A 280 2.21 -14.88 -31.17
CA MET A 280 0.81 -14.46 -31.23
C MET A 280 0.75 -12.94 -31.44
N VAL A 281 0.56 -12.57 -32.70
CA VAL A 281 0.06 -11.26 -33.13
C VAL A 281 -1.42 -11.20 -32.76
N TYR A 282 -1.84 -10.20 -32.00
CA TYR A 282 -3.26 -9.92 -31.80
C TYR A 282 -3.53 -8.45 -32.10
N GLU A 283 -4.19 -8.21 -33.23
CA GLU A 283 -4.73 -6.92 -33.65
C GLU A 283 -5.87 -6.48 -32.73
N GLY A 284 -5.95 -5.17 -32.51
CA GLY A 284 -6.70 -4.56 -31.41
C GLY A 284 -8.18 -4.30 -31.66
N ALA A 285 -8.82 -3.83 -30.59
CA ALA A 285 -10.01 -3.02 -30.64
C ALA A 285 -9.83 -1.85 -29.65
N MET A 286 -9.87 -0.63 -30.18
CA MET A 286 -9.97 0.61 -29.41
C MET A 286 -11.43 0.76 -28.94
N GLU A 287 -11.65 1.08 -27.67
CA GLU A 287 -12.84 1.84 -27.29
C GLU A 287 -12.46 3.04 -26.42
N LEU A 288 -12.86 4.19 -26.95
CA LEU A 288 -12.74 5.52 -26.41
C LEU A 288 -13.95 5.76 -25.50
N SER A 289 -13.78 6.18 -24.26
CA SER A 289 -14.87 6.84 -23.54
C SER A 289 -14.35 7.91 -22.58
N ALA A 290 -14.69 9.16 -22.94
CA ALA A 290 -14.67 10.31 -22.06
C ALA A 290 -15.92 10.32 -21.17
N ALA A 291 -15.77 10.92 -19.98
CA ALA A 291 -16.64 10.90 -18.80
C ALA A 291 -18.11 11.33 -18.98
N PRO A 292 -18.94 11.11 -17.92
CA PRO A 292 -19.49 12.30 -17.26
C PRO A 292 -19.43 12.26 -15.72
N SER A 293 -19.23 13.45 -15.14
CA SER A 293 -19.41 13.75 -13.73
C SER A 293 -20.88 13.61 -13.29
N THR A 294 -21.15 12.89 -12.19
CA THR A 294 -22.46 12.95 -11.53
C THR A 294 -22.33 12.90 -10.00
N GLY A 295 -22.24 14.09 -9.39
CA GLY A 295 -23.22 14.61 -8.42
C GLY A 295 -23.94 13.70 -7.42
N MET A 296 -23.34 12.61 -6.91
CA MET A 296 -23.99 11.76 -5.88
C MET A 296 -23.20 11.62 -4.56
N ASP A 297 -22.03 12.23 -4.42
CA ASP A 297 -21.22 12.13 -3.18
C ASP A 297 -21.48 13.23 -2.13
N VAL A 298 -22.24 14.27 -2.48
CA VAL A 298 -22.50 15.40 -1.55
C VAL A 298 -23.67 15.12 -0.60
N VAL A 299 -24.65 14.31 -1.00
CA VAL A 299 -25.86 14.05 -0.20
C VAL A 299 -25.57 13.11 0.98
N LYS A 300 -24.65 12.15 0.81
CA LYS A 300 -24.29 11.20 1.88
C LYS A 300 -23.46 11.83 3.00
N ARG A 301 -22.63 12.84 2.69
CA ARG A 301 -21.77 13.51 3.68
C ARG A 301 -22.51 14.50 4.58
N GLN A 302 -23.61 15.09 4.11
CA GLN A 302 -24.42 16.01 4.93
C GLN A 302 -25.31 15.30 5.94
N ALA A 303 -25.75 14.07 5.68
CA ALA A 303 -26.60 13.31 6.62
C ALA A 303 -25.85 12.83 7.88
N VAL A 304 -24.54 12.57 7.76
CA VAL A 304 -23.72 12.02 8.86
C VAL A 304 -23.31 13.09 9.88
N ALA A 305 -23.00 14.30 9.41
CA ALA A 305 -22.67 15.41 10.32
C ALA A 305 -23.86 15.85 11.19
N SER A 306 -25.09 15.74 10.66
CA SER A 306 -26.31 16.07 11.38
C SER A 306 -26.64 15.07 12.49
N ALA A 307 -26.37 13.78 12.30
CA ALA A 307 -26.65 12.75 13.29
C ALA A 307 -25.76 12.88 14.55
N VAL A 308 -24.46 13.16 14.36
CA VAL A 308 -23.50 13.33 15.47
C VAL A 308 -23.82 14.57 16.32
N ALA A 309 -24.23 15.67 15.69
CA ALA A 309 -24.62 16.89 16.38
C ALA A 309 -25.90 16.71 17.23
N ILE A 310 -26.87 15.93 16.73
CA ILE A 310 -28.13 15.64 17.45
C ILE A 310 -27.86 14.74 18.67
N THR A 311 -26.99 13.74 18.56
CA THR A 311 -26.61 12.89 19.70
C THR A 311 -25.83 13.65 20.78
N ALA A 312 -24.94 14.58 20.39
CA ALA A 312 -24.22 15.42 21.34
C ALA A 312 -25.13 16.44 22.05
N ALA A 313 -26.10 17.00 21.32
CA ALA A 313 -27.11 17.92 21.88
C ALA A 313 -28.05 17.20 22.87
N MET A 314 -28.48 15.97 22.54
CA MET A 314 -29.30 15.15 23.44
C MET A 314 -28.54 14.75 24.72
N TRP A 315 -27.24 14.46 24.63
CA TRP A 315 -26.41 14.18 25.81
C TRP A 315 -26.27 15.41 26.71
N ARG A 316 -26.04 16.60 26.13
CA ARG A 316 -25.98 17.87 26.88
C ARG A 316 -27.32 18.23 27.54
N LEU A 317 -28.45 17.97 26.89
CA LEU A 317 -29.78 18.16 27.47
C LEU A 317 -30.08 17.19 28.64
N CYS A 318 -29.59 15.96 28.60
CA CYS A 318 -29.74 15.01 29.72
C CYS A 318 -28.88 15.36 30.95
N LEU A 319 -27.75 16.06 30.78
CA LEU A 319 -26.94 16.55 31.91
C LEU A 319 -27.57 17.76 32.62
N CYS A 320 -28.34 18.60 31.92
CA CYS A 320 -29.00 19.77 32.51
C CYS A 320 -30.25 19.45 33.35
N VAL A 321 -30.87 18.28 33.20
CA VAL A 321 -32.10 17.92 33.95
C VAL A 321 -31.81 17.49 35.40
N ARG A 322 -30.53 17.37 35.80
CA ARG A 322 -30.14 16.95 37.17
C ARG A 322 -29.90 18.08 38.18
N CYS A 323 -30.15 19.34 37.83
CA CYS A 323 -30.15 20.45 38.81
C CYS A 323 -31.50 21.19 38.79
N GLY A 324 -32.37 20.86 39.74
CA GLY A 324 -33.57 21.62 40.13
C GLY A 324 -33.59 21.76 41.66
N PRO A 325 -34.21 22.82 42.22
CA PRO A 325 -33.75 23.46 43.45
C PRO A 325 -34.24 22.76 44.72
N ALA A 326 -33.34 22.53 45.68
CA ALA A 326 -33.71 22.27 47.07
C ALA A 326 -33.35 23.50 47.91
N LEU A 327 -34.38 24.18 48.43
CA LEU A 327 -34.25 25.18 49.48
C LEU A 327 -33.95 24.51 50.84
N SER A 328 -33.13 25.20 51.64
CA SER A 328 -33.12 25.27 53.11
C SER A 328 -31.90 24.71 53.86
N SER A 329 -31.20 25.68 54.47
CA SER A 329 -30.51 25.72 55.78
C SER A 329 -29.19 24.98 56.06
N HIS A 330 -28.24 25.80 56.54
CA HIS A 330 -27.01 25.55 57.35
C HIS A 330 -25.68 25.13 56.67
N GLY A 331 -24.69 26.03 56.78
CA GLY A 331 -23.28 25.71 57.16
C GLY A 331 -22.26 25.54 56.02
N PRO A 332 -21.00 26.02 56.17
CA PRO A 332 -20.07 26.23 55.07
C PRO A 332 -19.09 25.07 54.86
N CYS A 333 -18.65 24.86 53.62
CA CYS A 333 -17.36 24.23 53.32
C CYS A 333 -16.74 24.84 52.05
N ASP A 334 -15.57 25.44 52.25
CA ASP A 334 -14.52 25.67 51.26
C ASP A 334 -14.22 24.41 50.43
N VAL A 335 -13.81 24.62 49.17
CA VAL A 335 -12.46 24.26 48.66
C VAL A 335 -12.39 24.60 47.15
N GLN A 336 -11.39 25.42 46.83
CA GLN A 336 -10.92 25.78 45.50
C GLN A 336 -10.35 24.58 44.73
N VAL A 337 -10.64 24.47 43.43
CA VAL A 337 -9.63 24.25 42.37
C VAL A 337 -10.18 24.86 41.07
N ALA A 338 -9.63 25.99 40.65
CA ALA A 338 -9.78 26.53 39.30
C ALA A 338 -8.66 25.98 38.42
N TYR A 339 -8.99 25.31 37.32
CA TYR A 339 -8.08 25.11 36.20
C TYR A 339 -8.49 26.08 35.08
N GLU A 340 -7.57 26.99 34.80
CA GLU A 340 -7.67 28.10 33.85
C GLU A 340 -7.28 27.58 32.44
N TYR A 341 -8.19 27.72 31.47
CA TYR A 341 -7.87 27.57 30.04
C TYR A 341 -8.06 28.94 29.37
N GLY A 342 -6.95 29.48 28.84
CA GLY A 342 -6.90 30.76 28.11
C GLY A 342 -7.46 30.70 26.67
N PRO A 343 -7.63 31.86 26.01
CA PRO A 343 -8.49 32.01 24.83
C PRO A 343 -7.83 31.68 23.48
N CYS A 344 -8.64 31.10 22.57
CA CYS A 344 -8.31 30.63 21.22
C CYS A 344 -8.21 31.74 20.15
N ASP A 345 -7.41 32.79 20.35
CA ASP A 345 -7.29 33.87 19.34
C ASP A 345 -5.89 34.05 18.71
N GLU A 346 -4.85 33.34 19.16
CA GLU A 346 -3.49 33.48 18.60
C GLU A 346 -3.12 32.49 17.46
N GLU A 347 -3.79 31.34 17.33
CA GLU A 347 -3.46 30.34 16.30
C GLU A 347 -3.93 30.73 14.88
N MET A 348 -4.98 31.54 14.76
CA MET A 348 -5.53 31.96 13.46
C MET A 348 -4.60 32.92 12.69
N SER A 349 -3.82 33.72 13.41
CA SER A 349 -2.83 34.66 12.84
C SER A 349 -1.66 33.92 12.18
N HIS A 350 -1.22 32.81 12.76
CA HIS A 350 -0.06 32.05 12.28
C HIS A 350 -0.39 31.23 11.03
N LEU A 351 -1.59 30.65 10.96
CA LEU A 351 -2.11 29.91 9.80
C LEU A 351 -2.31 30.81 8.57
N GLU A 352 -2.76 32.05 8.75
CA GLU A 352 -2.92 33.00 7.64
C GLU A 352 -1.59 33.51 7.09
N LYS A 353 -0.59 33.70 7.96
CA LYS A 353 0.80 34.00 7.57
C LYS A 353 1.42 32.84 6.77
N HIS A 354 1.17 31.59 7.19
CA HIS A 354 1.66 30.40 6.49
C HIS A 354 0.99 30.20 5.12
N ARG A 355 -0.33 30.47 5.03
CA ARG A 355 -1.09 30.41 3.78
C ARG A 355 -0.66 31.49 2.79
N LYS A 356 -0.34 32.71 3.25
CA LYS A 356 0.22 33.79 2.42
C LYS A 356 1.64 33.47 1.93
N ARG A 357 2.48 32.81 2.75
CA ARG A 357 3.84 32.38 2.39
C ARG A 357 3.84 31.25 1.33
N MET A 358 2.92 30.29 1.45
CA MET A 358 2.72 29.20 0.47
C MET A 358 2.20 29.70 -0.88
N LYS A 359 1.30 30.71 -0.90
CA LYS A 359 0.84 31.34 -2.15
C LYS A 359 1.97 32.08 -2.87
N ARG A 360 2.84 32.80 -2.16
CA ARG A 360 4.00 33.49 -2.75
C ARG A 360 5.03 32.50 -3.32
N HIS A 361 5.25 31.36 -2.68
CA HIS A 361 6.18 30.34 -3.15
C HIS A 361 5.68 29.60 -4.42
N LYS A 362 4.36 29.36 -4.51
CA LYS A 362 3.74 28.80 -5.74
C LYS A 362 3.75 29.78 -6.92
N ILE A 363 3.60 31.09 -6.66
CA ILE A 363 3.69 32.13 -7.71
C ILE A 363 5.15 32.31 -8.20
N ALA A 364 6.14 32.27 -7.30
CA ALA A 364 7.56 32.35 -7.65
C ALA A 364 8.03 31.15 -8.51
N ARG A 365 7.58 29.93 -8.19
CA ARG A 365 7.88 28.74 -9.01
C ARG A 365 7.20 28.75 -10.38
N LYS A 366 6.06 29.44 -10.53
CA LYS A 366 5.37 29.61 -11.81
C LYS A 366 6.01 30.69 -12.68
N LEU A 367 6.59 31.73 -12.09
CA LEU A 367 7.34 32.78 -12.79
C LEU A 367 8.73 32.34 -13.27
N ILE A 368 9.43 31.48 -12.51
CA ILE A 368 10.73 30.90 -12.93
C ILE A 368 10.57 29.95 -14.15
N ARG A 369 9.35 29.44 -14.40
CA ARG A 369 9.03 28.57 -15.54
C ARG A 369 8.62 29.32 -16.82
N ILE A 370 8.53 30.65 -16.77
CA ILE A 370 8.16 31.50 -17.91
C ILE A 370 9.39 32.25 -18.47
N THR A 371 10.53 32.27 -17.75
CA THR A 371 11.77 32.95 -18.17
C THR A 371 12.98 32.02 -18.31
N ARG A 372 12.77 30.74 -18.62
CA ARG A 372 13.84 29.83 -19.06
C ARG A 372 13.42 29.05 -20.29
#